data_AF-A0A954KX96-F1
#
_entry.id   AF-A0A954KX96-F1
#
_cell.length_a   1.000
_cell.length_b   1.000
_cell.length_c   1.000
_cell.angle_alpha   90.00
_cell.angle_beta   90.00
_cell.angle_gamma   90.00
#
_symmetry.space_group_name_H-M   'P 1'
#
loop_
_entity.id
_entity.type
_entity.pdbx_description
1 polymer ?
#
loop_
_entity_poly.entity_id
_entity_poly.type
_entity_poly.pdbx_seq_one_letter_code
_entity_poly.pdbx_strand_id
1 'polypeptide(L)'
;KSHGQFMDGPGSYEVHRADHWVFAGTELKRGDRVGGEETVVGYECDGCEIEWRDGLPFPTCKDGTPQSFTILGTCPAKWHPGDCYWYDQFPTDRVGNSVMGMYEQGGTVFTAGSTDWAHGLRGKSPAIEQITRNILDRLSRSE
;
A
#
# COMPACT_ATOMS: atom_id res chain seq x y z
N LYS A 1 12.07 11.52 4.28
CA LYS A 1 11.33 11.00 5.43
C LYS A 1 10.00 11.72 5.47
N SER A 2 8.92 10.95 5.59
CA SER A 2 7.57 11.48 5.75
C SER A 2 7.48 12.47 6.91
N HIS A 3 6.47 13.32 6.85
CA HIS A 3 6.03 14.18 7.92
C HIS A 3 4.52 14.03 8.08
N GLY A 4 4.01 14.10 9.30
CA GLY A 4 2.57 14.08 9.53
C GLY A 4 2.15 13.09 10.60
N GLN A 5 1.11 12.31 10.31
CA GLN A 5 0.43 11.47 11.28
C GLN A 5 0.99 10.04 11.29
N PHE A 6 0.87 9.39 12.46
CA PHE A 6 1.31 8.02 12.70
C PHE A 6 2.82 7.77 12.48
N MET A 7 3.64 8.73 12.87
CA MET A 7 5.11 8.68 12.74
C MET A 7 5.78 7.68 13.69
N ASP A 8 5.05 7.22 14.71
CA ASP A 8 5.42 6.11 15.59
C ASP A 8 5.13 4.74 14.95
N GLY A 9 4.41 4.73 13.82
CA GLY A 9 4.08 3.54 13.07
C GLY A 9 5.22 3.04 12.18
N PRO A 10 5.03 1.85 11.59
CA PRO A 10 5.84 1.25 10.55
C PRO A 10 6.51 2.13 9.49
N GLY A 11 5.77 3.07 8.90
CA GLY A 11 6.24 3.79 7.71
C GLY A 11 6.50 2.94 6.45
N SER A 12 6.05 1.69 6.43
CA SER A 12 6.46 0.67 5.44
C SER A 12 5.34 -0.33 5.18
N TYR A 13 5.25 -0.87 3.96
CA TYR A 13 4.31 -1.95 3.65
C TYR A 13 4.85 -3.30 4.13
N GLU A 14 4.00 -4.09 4.79
CA GLU A 14 4.20 -5.53 4.91
C GLU A 14 3.74 -6.21 3.62
N VAL A 15 4.57 -7.08 3.06
CA VAL A 15 4.34 -7.78 1.78
C VAL A 15 3.46 -9.02 1.99
N HIS A 16 2.36 -9.14 1.24
CA HIS A 16 1.42 -10.26 1.38
C HIS A 16 1.56 -11.32 0.29
N ARG A 17 1.82 -10.91 -0.95
CA ARG A 17 1.82 -11.77 -2.14
C ARG A 17 3.13 -11.59 -2.91
N ALA A 18 4.25 -12.00 -2.29
CA ALA A 18 5.60 -11.78 -2.82
C ALA A 18 5.87 -12.42 -4.19
N ASP A 19 5.16 -13.49 -4.55
CA ASP A 19 5.27 -14.13 -5.88
C ASP A 19 4.65 -13.29 -7.00
N HIS A 20 3.96 -12.20 -6.67
CA HIS A 20 3.36 -11.29 -7.63
C HIS A 20 4.44 -10.55 -8.44
N TRP A 21 4.24 -10.39 -9.75
CA TRP A 21 5.25 -9.87 -10.69
C TRP A 21 5.82 -8.50 -10.33
N VAL A 22 5.04 -7.68 -9.63
CA VAL A 22 5.46 -6.37 -9.11
C VAL A 22 6.71 -6.49 -8.22
N PHE A 23 6.89 -7.60 -7.51
CA PHE A 23 8.03 -7.84 -6.63
C PHE A 23 9.17 -8.60 -7.30
N ALA A 24 9.10 -8.91 -8.60
CA ALA A 24 10.15 -9.63 -9.30
C ALA A 24 11.50 -8.90 -9.17
N GLY A 25 12.56 -9.65 -8.81
CA GLY A 25 13.91 -9.09 -8.63
C GLY A 25 14.13 -8.27 -7.37
N THR A 26 13.16 -8.20 -6.45
CA THR A 26 13.30 -7.49 -5.16
C THR A 26 13.85 -8.37 -4.03
N GLU A 27 13.85 -9.70 -4.20
CA GLU A 27 14.13 -10.71 -3.17
C GLU A 27 13.20 -10.69 -1.94
N LEU A 28 12.16 -9.83 -1.96
CA LEU A 28 11.16 -9.74 -0.89
C LEU A 28 10.37 -11.03 -0.77
N LYS A 29 10.03 -11.38 0.47
CA LYS A 29 9.20 -12.51 0.85
C LYS A 29 7.93 -12.02 1.54
N ARG A 30 6.94 -12.90 1.64
CA ARG A 30 5.74 -12.63 2.43
C ARG A 30 6.15 -12.34 3.89
N GLY A 31 5.62 -11.27 4.45
CA GLY A 31 5.93 -10.77 5.79
C GLY A 31 7.10 -9.79 5.86
N ASP A 32 7.89 -9.64 4.79
CA ASP A 32 8.93 -8.63 4.74
C ASP A 32 8.31 -7.23 4.72
N ARG A 33 9.07 -6.25 5.23
CA ARG A 33 8.66 -4.85 5.30
C ARG A 33 9.50 -4.01 4.35
N VAL A 34 8.85 -3.21 3.51
CA VAL A 34 9.52 -2.44 2.43
C VAL A 34 9.24 -0.94 2.55
N GLY A 35 10.31 -0.15 2.37
CA GLY A 35 10.28 1.32 2.33
C GLY A 35 10.25 2.05 3.68
N GLY A 36 10.57 1.36 4.78
CA GLY A 36 10.59 1.95 6.12
C GLY A 36 11.69 2.99 6.34
N GLU A 37 12.87 2.80 5.74
CA GLU A 37 14.01 3.72 5.87
C GLU A 37 13.68 5.13 5.32
N GLU A 38 12.98 5.18 4.18
CA GLU A 38 12.51 6.42 3.56
C GLU A 38 11.15 6.88 4.08
N THR A 39 10.43 6.01 4.79
CA THR A 39 9.07 6.20 5.27
C THR A 39 8.12 6.43 4.10
N VAL A 40 7.92 5.38 3.29
CA VAL A 40 7.07 5.44 2.08
C VAL A 40 5.57 5.38 2.37
N VAL A 41 5.19 5.05 3.61
CA VAL A 41 3.81 5.16 4.08
C VAL A 41 3.73 6.24 5.14
N GLY A 42 2.95 7.28 4.87
CA GLY A 42 2.76 8.40 5.77
C GLY A 42 1.97 9.52 5.12
N TYR A 43 1.83 10.62 5.86
CA TYR A 43 1.09 11.83 5.48
C TYR A 43 -0.39 11.60 5.09
N GLU A 44 -0.65 11.09 3.89
CA GLU A 44 -1.99 10.73 3.39
C GLU A 44 -1.95 9.29 2.84
N CYS A 45 -2.96 8.51 3.21
CA CYS A 45 -3.01 7.07 2.92
C CYS A 45 -4.40 6.67 2.45
N ASP A 46 -4.44 5.89 1.37
CA ASP A 46 -5.65 5.26 0.85
C ASP A 46 -5.66 3.78 1.19
N GLY A 47 -6.85 3.25 1.45
CA GLY A 47 -7.06 1.86 1.81
C GLY A 47 -8.40 1.34 1.34
N CYS A 48 -8.67 0.08 1.65
CA CYS A 48 -9.98 -0.55 1.49
C CYS A 48 -10.40 -1.29 2.76
N GLU A 49 -11.67 -1.66 2.84
CA GLU A 49 -12.19 -2.57 3.86
C GLU A 49 -11.63 -3.98 3.60
N ILE A 50 -10.89 -4.49 4.58
CA ILE A 50 -10.17 -5.75 4.50
C ILE A 50 -10.86 -6.81 5.35
N GLU A 51 -10.97 -8.01 4.80
CA GLU A 51 -11.16 -9.24 5.55
C GLU A 51 -9.90 -10.10 5.48
N TRP A 52 -9.54 -10.73 6.60
CA TRP A 52 -8.39 -11.63 6.68
C TRP A 52 -8.85 -13.06 6.54
N ARG A 53 -8.26 -13.79 5.60
CA ARG A 53 -8.52 -15.21 5.36
C ARG A 53 -7.20 -15.94 5.27
N ASP A 54 -6.99 -16.94 6.12
CA ASP A 54 -5.77 -17.76 6.17
C ASP A 54 -4.47 -16.92 6.19
N GLY A 55 -4.50 -15.82 6.94
CA GLY A 55 -3.38 -14.90 7.11
C GLY A 55 -3.08 -14.00 5.90
N LEU A 56 -3.97 -13.91 4.92
CA LEU A 56 -3.87 -12.99 3.78
C LEU A 56 -5.03 -11.98 3.80
N PRO A 57 -4.78 -10.72 3.40
CA PRO A 57 -5.83 -9.73 3.28
C PRO A 57 -6.55 -9.86 1.94
N PHE A 58 -7.86 -9.70 1.97
CA PHE A 58 -8.75 -9.63 0.81
C PHE A 58 -9.67 -8.41 0.95
N PRO A 59 -9.97 -7.68 -0.15
CA PRO A 59 -10.95 -6.61 -0.09
C PRO A 59 -12.36 -7.21 0.09
N THR A 60 -13.16 -6.64 0.98
CA THR A 60 -14.56 -7.05 1.12
C THR A 60 -15.43 -6.56 -0.04
N CYS A 61 -14.95 -5.57 -0.80
CA CYS A 61 -15.63 -4.90 -1.91
C CYS A 61 -16.88 -4.09 -1.51
N LYS A 62 -17.20 -3.98 -0.21
CA LYS A 62 -18.39 -3.26 0.27
C LYS A 62 -18.25 -1.74 0.20
N ASP A 63 -17.02 -1.27 0.16
CA ASP A 63 -16.63 0.14 0.04
C ASP A 63 -16.44 0.61 -1.41
N GLY A 64 -16.79 -0.24 -2.38
CA GLY A 64 -16.62 0.04 -3.80
C GLY A 64 -15.28 -0.41 -4.39
N THR A 65 -14.40 -1.02 -3.58
CA THR A 65 -13.17 -1.65 -4.10
C THR A 65 -13.51 -2.72 -5.16
N PRO A 66 -12.86 -2.73 -6.34
CA PRO A 66 -13.18 -3.69 -7.40
C PRO A 66 -13.00 -5.15 -6.96
N GLN A 67 -13.87 -6.04 -7.44
CA GLN A 67 -13.81 -7.48 -7.14
C GLN A 67 -12.51 -8.15 -7.60
N SER A 68 -11.86 -7.62 -8.65
CA SER A 68 -10.57 -8.10 -9.14
C SER A 68 -9.36 -7.49 -8.41
N PHE A 69 -9.58 -6.64 -7.40
CA PHE A 69 -8.49 -5.99 -6.67
C PHE A 69 -7.73 -7.00 -5.80
N THR A 70 -6.41 -7.06 -5.99
CA THR A 70 -5.48 -7.88 -5.23
C THR A 70 -4.65 -6.99 -4.31
N ILE A 71 -4.76 -7.22 -3.00
CA ILE A 71 -3.94 -6.54 -1.99
C ILE A 71 -2.51 -7.12 -2.04
N LEU A 72 -1.50 -6.30 -2.26
CA LEU A 72 -0.10 -6.72 -2.34
C LEU A 72 0.68 -6.39 -1.07
N GLY A 73 0.34 -5.29 -0.41
CA GLY A 73 0.92 -4.91 0.87
C GLY A 73 0.00 -4.04 1.72
N THR A 74 0.19 -4.08 3.03
CA THR A 74 -0.55 -3.23 3.97
C THR A 74 0.39 -2.55 4.95
N CYS A 75 0.04 -1.35 5.37
CA CYS A 75 0.66 -0.67 6.48
C CYS A 75 -0.44 -0.05 7.35
N PRO A 76 -0.44 -0.25 8.68
CA PRO A 76 -1.40 0.43 9.53
C PRO A 76 -1.29 1.95 9.33
N ALA A 77 -2.44 2.62 9.34
CA ALA A 77 -2.58 4.05 9.17
C ALA A 77 -3.73 4.55 10.04
N LYS A 78 -3.61 5.77 10.59
CA LYS A 78 -4.67 6.39 11.40
C LYS A 78 -4.90 7.81 10.93
N TRP A 79 -6.12 8.31 11.14
CA TRP A 79 -6.42 9.71 10.92
C TRP A 79 -5.63 10.62 11.85
N HIS A 80 -5.52 11.89 11.44
CA HIS A 80 -5.17 12.95 12.37
C HIS A 80 -6.16 12.96 13.54
N PRO A 81 -5.70 13.22 14.79
CA PRO A 81 -6.60 13.32 15.94
C PRO A 81 -7.73 14.34 15.78
N GLY A 82 -7.54 15.34 14.91
CA GLY A 82 -8.58 16.32 14.57
C GLY A 82 -9.56 15.84 13.49
N ASP A 83 -9.10 14.97 12.59
CA ASP A 83 -9.88 14.50 11.44
C ASP A 83 -10.83 13.35 11.83
N CYS A 84 -10.50 12.60 12.88
CA CYS A 84 -11.31 11.46 13.33
C CYS A 84 -12.68 11.85 13.89
N TYR A 85 -12.91 13.13 14.23
CA TYR A 85 -14.20 13.63 14.71
C TYR A 85 -15.19 14.00 13.59
N TRP A 86 -14.77 13.98 12.33
CA TRP A 86 -15.63 14.36 11.20
C TRP A 86 -16.44 13.19 10.62
N TYR A 87 -16.23 11.97 11.12
CA TYR A 87 -16.80 10.75 10.57
C TYR A 87 -17.45 9.87 11.64
N ASP A 88 -18.69 10.21 12.03
CA ASP A 88 -19.47 9.54 13.10
C ASP A 88 -19.61 8.02 12.94
N GLN A 89 -19.53 7.52 11.70
CA GLN A 89 -19.65 6.10 11.39
C GLN A 89 -18.42 5.27 11.81
N PHE A 90 -17.32 5.92 12.20
CA PHE A 90 -16.06 5.25 12.55
C PHE A 90 -15.60 5.68 13.95
N PRO A 91 -15.07 4.76 14.77
CA PRO A 91 -14.56 5.11 16.08
C PRO A 91 -13.32 6.02 15.95
N THR A 92 -13.15 6.96 16.88
CA THR A 92 -12.10 7.99 16.80
C THR A 92 -10.68 7.43 16.98
N ASP A 93 -10.56 6.23 17.54
CA ASP A 93 -9.31 5.47 17.73
C ASP A 93 -9.08 4.42 16.63
N ARG A 94 -9.85 4.46 15.54
CA ARG A 94 -9.72 3.52 14.42
C ARG A 94 -8.32 3.55 13.83
N VAL A 95 -7.72 2.36 13.74
CA VAL A 95 -6.52 2.11 12.92
C VAL A 95 -6.97 1.38 11.65
N GLY A 96 -6.85 2.07 10.52
CA GLY A 96 -7.04 1.50 9.19
C GLY A 96 -5.72 0.98 8.62
N ASN A 97 -5.70 0.73 7.31
CA ASN A 97 -4.49 0.37 6.59
C ASN A 97 -4.35 1.23 5.32
N SER A 98 -3.16 1.74 5.08
CA SER A 98 -2.71 2.04 3.73
C SER A 98 -2.58 0.73 2.96
N VAL A 99 -3.11 0.68 1.75
CA VAL A 99 -3.16 -0.53 0.93
C VAL A 99 -2.43 -0.31 -0.39
N MET A 100 -1.35 -1.08 -0.57
CA MET A 100 -0.72 -1.25 -1.87
C MET A 100 -1.38 -2.43 -2.58
N GLY A 101 -1.82 -2.25 -3.81
CA GLY A 101 -2.52 -3.31 -4.54
C GLY A 101 -2.75 -2.99 -6.01
N MET A 102 -3.48 -3.89 -6.67
CA MET A 102 -3.71 -3.79 -8.11
C MET A 102 -5.07 -4.35 -8.48
N TYR A 103 -5.77 -3.71 -9.43
CA TYR A 103 -6.91 -4.34 -10.11
C TYR A 103 -6.67 -4.43 -11.62
N GLU A 104 -7.36 -5.39 -12.24
CA GLU A 104 -7.35 -5.59 -13.68
C GLU A 104 -8.79 -5.71 -14.20
N GLN A 105 -9.12 -4.92 -15.22
CA GLN A 105 -10.40 -4.95 -15.94
C GLN A 105 -10.25 -4.28 -17.31
N GLY A 106 -9.76 -5.01 -18.32
CA GLY A 106 -9.46 -4.45 -19.65
C GLY A 106 -8.23 -3.53 -19.69
N GLY A 107 -7.82 -2.98 -18.54
CA GLY A 107 -6.49 -2.42 -18.27
C GLY A 107 -6.04 -2.78 -16.85
N THR A 108 -4.83 -2.37 -16.50
CA THR A 108 -4.21 -2.66 -15.19
C THR A 108 -3.97 -1.35 -14.44
N VAL A 109 -4.40 -1.28 -13.18
CA VAL A 109 -4.12 -0.12 -12.31
C VAL A 109 -3.47 -0.61 -11.03
N PHE A 110 -2.25 -0.12 -10.79
CA PHE A 110 -1.55 -0.27 -9.53
C PHE A 110 -1.76 0.98 -8.66
N THR A 111 -1.98 0.79 -7.36
CA THR A 111 -1.94 1.86 -6.36
C THR A 111 -0.95 1.52 -5.27
N ALA A 112 -0.11 2.49 -4.88
CA ALA A 112 0.70 2.38 -3.69
C ALA A 112 -0.15 2.60 -2.43
N GLY A 113 -1.19 3.44 -2.49
CA GLY A 113 -2.02 3.78 -1.33
C GLY A 113 -1.35 4.76 -0.36
N SER A 114 -0.36 5.52 -0.82
CA SER A 114 0.37 6.53 -0.05
C SER A 114 0.93 7.61 -0.96
N THR A 115 0.90 8.86 -0.50
CA THR A 115 1.55 9.98 -1.19
C THR A 115 3.08 9.91 -1.10
N ASP A 116 3.60 9.27 -0.05
CA ASP A 116 5.03 9.25 0.28
C ASP A 116 5.83 8.17 -0.45
N TRP A 117 5.22 7.40 -1.36
CA TRP A 117 5.94 6.42 -2.19
C TRP A 117 7.18 7.02 -2.88
N ALA A 118 7.05 8.27 -3.34
CA ALA A 118 8.12 9.01 -4.00
C ALA A 118 9.37 9.23 -3.12
N HIS A 119 9.25 9.15 -1.79
CA HIS A 119 10.41 9.20 -0.90
C HIS A 119 11.35 8.01 -1.10
N GLY A 120 10.82 6.83 -1.38
CA GLY A 120 11.61 5.64 -1.70
C GLY A 120 12.45 5.85 -2.97
N LEU A 121 11.85 6.46 -4.00
CA LEU A 121 12.54 6.81 -5.24
C LEU A 121 13.63 7.87 -5.02
N ARG A 122 13.31 8.95 -4.27
CA ARG A 122 14.30 9.98 -3.92
C ARG A 122 15.46 9.41 -3.10
N GLY A 123 15.15 8.49 -2.19
CA GLY A 123 16.12 7.81 -1.33
C GLY A 123 16.93 6.72 -2.04
N LYS A 124 16.59 6.39 -3.29
CA LYS A 124 17.19 5.29 -4.06
C LYS A 124 17.05 3.94 -3.37
N SER A 125 15.89 3.72 -2.75
CA SER A 125 15.54 2.46 -2.11
C SER A 125 15.47 1.35 -3.17
N PRO A 126 16.36 0.34 -3.13
CA PRO A 126 16.47 -0.63 -4.22
C PRO A 126 15.16 -1.37 -4.51
N ALA A 127 14.43 -1.77 -3.47
CA ALA A 127 13.17 -2.46 -3.61
C ALA A 127 12.06 -1.56 -4.19
N ILE A 128 11.98 -0.29 -3.75
CA ILE A 128 10.97 0.65 -4.26
C ILE A 128 11.25 1.02 -5.72
N GLU A 129 12.51 1.26 -6.08
CA GLU A 129 12.92 1.49 -7.46
C GLU A 129 12.60 0.28 -8.35
N GLN A 130 12.91 -0.93 -7.88
CA GLN A 130 12.65 -2.16 -8.63
C GLN A 130 11.14 -2.41 -8.81
N ILE A 131 10.33 -2.23 -7.77
CA ILE A 131 8.87 -2.31 -7.86
C ILE A 131 8.32 -1.32 -8.89
N THR A 132 8.75 -0.06 -8.80
CA THR A 132 8.31 1.01 -9.71
C THR A 132 8.73 0.71 -11.15
N ARG A 133 9.96 0.24 -11.36
CA ARG A 133 10.47 -0.19 -12.66
C ARG A 133 9.67 -1.34 -13.24
N ASN A 134 9.39 -2.39 -12.45
CA ASN A 134 8.59 -3.53 -12.91
C ASN A 134 7.22 -3.07 -13.45
N ILE A 135 6.58 -2.13 -12.75
CA ILE A 135 5.29 -1.56 -13.14
C ILE A 135 5.42 -0.82 -14.47
N LEU A 136 6.36 0.13 -14.55
CA LEU A 136 6.56 0.92 -15.76
C LEU A 136 6.92 0.04 -16.97
N ASP A 137 7.89 -0.87 -16.81
CA ASP A 137 8.37 -1.75 -17.87
C ASP A 137 7.29 -2.72 -18.38
N ARG A 138 6.32 -3.07 -17.54
CA ARG A 138 5.20 -3.94 -17.95
C ARG A 138 4.09 -3.13 -18.61
N LEU A 139 3.71 -1.99 -18.03
CA LEU A 139 2.56 -1.19 -18.49
C LEU A 139 2.91 -0.28 -19.67
N SER A 140 4.18 -0.03 -19.97
CA SER A 140 4.60 0.77 -21.12
C SER A 140 4.74 -0.04 -22.41
N ARG A 141 4.56 -1.37 -22.37
CA ARG A 141 4.64 -2.20 -23.57
C ARG A 141 3.40 -1.97 -24.42
N SER A 142 3.59 -1.59 -25.68
CA SER A 142 2.55 -1.72 -26.69
C SER A 142 2.35 -3.20 -27.00
N GLU A 143 1.10 -3.64 -27.10
CA GLU A 143 0.76 -4.96 -27.64
C GLU A 143 1.29 -5.15 -29.07
#